data_AF-A0AAW8R2B9-F1
#
_entry.id   AF-A0AAW8R2B9-F1
#
_cell.length_a   1.000
_cell.length_b   1.000
_cell.length_c   1.000
_cell.angle_alpha   90.00
_cell.angle_beta   90.00
_cell.angle_gamma   90.00
#
_symmetry.space_group_name_H-M   'P 1'
#
loop_
_entity.id
_entity.type
_entity.pdbx_description
1 polymer ?
#
loop_
_entity_poly.entity_id
_entity_poly.type
_entity_poly.pdbx_seq_one_letter_code
_entity_poly.pdbx_strand_id
1 'polypeptide(L)'
;MSDWLPQSNYLLMLMQVGFTLILIPVLSYFKLTNIALNYGINRYPQSEAHVKECLAKATKVYWSSVAFILIVVGAMVLHAIFNGTELLNWDDHMGVMIMYLLAMIPVVVMVFMHKRLFTVFKQYAGSKRSASLRVRSWQDYIPMSLLVLIGIANLVFVATILYFVNHPFEGFAGYANLLGLLVINGIFFAIVIYLYRGENSQGYYHPEHRDAIKKRAIQINLLILALALFHISLSIWVQGSYLVEYKLIVQSLYLQLILALSAFALTLPKSVFDESSDSERMK
;
A
#
# COMPACT_ATOMS: atom_id res chain seq x y z
N MET A 1 37.10 6.43 -5.95
CA MET A 1 35.73 5.87 -5.99
C MET A 1 34.80 6.61 -5.02
N SER A 2 35.04 7.91 -4.73
CA SER A 2 34.42 8.64 -3.60
C SER A 2 33.19 9.47 -3.95
N ASP A 3 32.95 9.78 -5.22
CA ASP A 3 31.92 10.78 -5.58
C ASP A 3 30.60 10.15 -6.05
N TRP A 4 30.56 8.82 -6.20
CA TRP A 4 29.39 8.12 -6.73
C TRP A 4 28.29 7.92 -5.69
N LEU A 5 28.65 7.73 -4.41
CA LEU A 5 27.70 7.46 -3.34
C LEU A 5 26.73 8.64 -3.09
N PRO A 6 27.21 9.88 -2.90
CA PRO A 6 26.32 11.03 -2.67
C PRO A 6 25.44 11.32 -3.88
N GLN A 7 26.00 11.22 -5.09
CA GLN A 7 25.25 11.40 -6.33
C GLN A 7 24.17 10.32 -6.52
N SER A 8 24.49 9.07 -6.17
CA SER A 8 23.52 7.97 -6.22
C SER A 8 22.40 8.14 -5.20
N ASN A 9 22.67 8.66 -4.00
CA ASN A 9 21.67 8.92 -2.97
C ASN A 9 20.66 9.98 -3.41
N TYR A 10 21.12 11.11 -3.94
CA TYR A 10 20.22 12.14 -4.45
C TYR A 10 19.39 11.66 -5.65
N LEU A 11 19.98 10.87 -6.55
CA LEU A 11 19.26 10.26 -7.66
C LEU A 11 18.15 9.33 -7.17
N LEU A 12 18.42 8.52 -6.14
CA LEU A 12 17.43 7.63 -5.52
C LEU A 12 16.30 8.41 -4.85
N MET A 13 16.61 9.50 -4.15
CA MET A 13 15.61 10.37 -3.55
C MET A 13 14.70 10.99 -4.63
N LEU A 14 15.28 11.48 -5.72
CA LEU A 14 14.52 12.01 -6.87
C LEU A 14 13.65 10.92 -7.52
N MET A 15 14.20 9.72 -7.70
CA MET A 15 13.46 8.58 -8.23
C MET A 15 12.30 8.19 -7.31
N GLN A 16 12.52 8.21 -6.00
CA GLN A 16 11.48 7.96 -4.99
C GLN A 16 10.37 9.00 -5.08
N VAL A 17 10.70 10.28 -5.18
CA VAL A 17 9.71 11.36 -5.38
C VAL A 17 8.92 11.15 -6.67
N GLY A 18 9.60 10.92 -7.80
CA GLY A 18 8.94 10.68 -9.08
C GLY A 18 8.01 9.46 -9.04
N PHE A 19 8.48 8.36 -8.46
CA PHE A 19 7.69 7.13 -8.37
C PHE A 19 6.49 7.28 -7.42
N THR A 20 6.70 7.83 -6.22
CA THR A 20 5.68 7.84 -5.17
C THR A 20 4.69 9.00 -5.28
N LEU A 21 5.11 10.15 -5.82
CA LEU A 21 4.29 11.37 -5.89
C LEU A 21 3.84 11.75 -7.31
N ILE A 22 4.37 11.10 -8.35
CA ILE A 22 3.90 11.29 -9.73
C ILE A 22 3.30 10.01 -10.28
N LEU A 23 4.10 8.94 -10.41
CA LEU A 23 3.66 7.72 -11.08
C LEU A 23 2.50 7.02 -10.36
N ILE A 24 2.65 6.73 -9.06
CA ILE A 24 1.60 6.05 -8.29
C ILE A 24 0.31 6.87 -8.24
N PRO A 25 0.33 8.19 -8.00
CA PRO A 25 -0.89 8.98 -8.00
C PRO A 25 -1.61 9.00 -9.34
N VAL A 26 -0.87 9.17 -10.45
CA VAL A 26 -1.42 9.11 -11.81
C VAL A 26 -2.11 7.76 -12.05
N LEU A 27 -1.42 6.65 -11.76
CA LEU A 27 -1.96 5.30 -11.97
C LEU A 27 -3.18 5.02 -11.07
N SER A 28 -3.14 5.47 -9.82
CA SER A 28 -4.25 5.32 -8.88
C SER A 28 -5.46 6.09 -9.39
N TYR A 29 -5.27 7.34 -9.84
CA TYR A 29 -6.33 8.17 -10.40
C TYR A 29 -7.00 7.52 -11.61
N PHE A 30 -6.22 7.04 -12.58
CA PHE A 30 -6.76 6.35 -13.76
C PHE A 30 -7.57 5.11 -13.39
N LYS A 31 -7.19 4.37 -12.35
CA LYS A 31 -7.98 3.23 -11.88
C LYS A 31 -9.29 3.66 -11.23
N LEU A 32 -9.29 4.73 -10.43
CA LEU A 32 -10.52 5.25 -9.83
C LEU A 32 -11.50 5.73 -10.89
N THR A 33 -11.03 6.49 -11.90
CA THR A 33 -11.88 6.95 -12.99
C THR A 33 -12.41 5.77 -13.80
N ASN A 34 -11.58 4.77 -14.08
CA ASN A 34 -12.02 3.53 -14.73
C ASN A 34 -13.13 2.81 -13.94
N ILE A 35 -13.01 2.73 -12.61
CA ILE A 35 -14.07 2.18 -11.74
C ILE A 35 -15.34 3.04 -11.82
N ALA A 36 -15.20 4.37 -11.72
CA ALA A 36 -16.35 5.28 -11.72
C ALA A 36 -17.13 5.21 -13.04
N LEU A 37 -16.44 5.19 -14.17
CA LEU A 37 -17.03 5.18 -15.50
C LEU A 37 -17.57 3.79 -15.87
N ASN A 38 -16.72 2.77 -15.83
CA ASN A 38 -17.08 1.45 -16.37
C ASN A 38 -17.93 0.60 -15.43
N TYR A 39 -17.77 0.76 -14.11
CA TYR A 39 -18.61 0.03 -13.15
C TYR A 39 -19.79 0.89 -12.69
N GLY A 40 -19.56 2.16 -12.36
CA GLY A 40 -20.62 3.05 -11.84
C GLY A 40 -21.67 3.42 -12.87
N ILE A 41 -21.27 4.06 -13.97
CA ILE A 41 -22.20 4.62 -14.97
C ILE A 41 -22.90 3.52 -15.76
N ASN A 42 -22.17 2.50 -16.23
CA ASN A 42 -22.77 1.42 -17.02
C ASN A 42 -23.79 0.61 -16.20
N ARG A 43 -23.52 0.35 -14.92
CA ARG A 43 -24.40 -0.47 -14.07
C ARG A 43 -25.51 0.34 -13.40
N TYR A 44 -25.28 1.62 -13.14
CA TYR A 44 -26.25 2.54 -12.56
C TYR A 44 -26.32 3.85 -13.38
N PRO A 45 -26.99 3.85 -14.55
CA PRO A 45 -27.06 5.04 -15.40
C PRO A 45 -27.67 6.25 -14.68
N GLN A 46 -28.63 6.01 -13.78
CA GLN A 46 -29.28 7.03 -12.96
C GLN A 46 -28.32 7.71 -11.96
N SER A 47 -27.15 7.13 -11.69
CA SER A 47 -26.14 7.68 -10.79
C SER A 47 -25.16 8.64 -11.48
N GLU A 48 -25.20 8.72 -12.82
CA GLU A 48 -24.18 9.41 -13.63
C GLU A 48 -23.90 10.85 -13.17
N ALA A 49 -24.95 11.65 -12.95
CA ALA A 49 -24.81 13.04 -12.52
C ALA A 49 -24.07 13.16 -11.17
N HIS A 50 -24.47 12.35 -10.18
CA HIS A 50 -23.85 12.36 -8.85
C HIS A 50 -22.46 11.75 -8.83
N VAL A 51 -22.20 10.75 -9.68
CA VAL A 51 -20.87 10.16 -9.86
C VAL A 51 -19.91 11.19 -10.46
N LYS A 52 -20.33 11.91 -11.52
CA LYS A 52 -19.52 12.98 -12.13
C LYS A 52 -19.25 14.11 -11.15
N GLU A 53 -20.25 14.55 -10.39
CA GLU A 53 -20.07 15.61 -9.37
C GLU A 53 -19.12 15.15 -8.25
N CYS A 54 -19.30 13.93 -7.75
CA CYS A 54 -18.43 13.35 -6.73
C CYS A 54 -16.99 13.22 -7.25
N LEU A 55 -16.81 12.75 -8.49
CA LEU A 55 -15.51 12.62 -9.13
C LEU A 55 -14.86 14.00 -9.27
N ALA A 56 -15.54 15.01 -9.80
CA ALA A 56 -14.98 16.36 -9.98
C ALA A 56 -14.47 16.97 -8.66
N LYS A 57 -15.28 16.89 -7.59
CA LYS A 57 -14.89 17.35 -6.25
C LYS A 57 -13.71 16.55 -5.70
N ALA A 58 -13.76 15.23 -5.85
CA ALA A 58 -12.72 14.33 -5.35
C ALA A 58 -11.40 14.54 -6.10
N THR A 59 -11.43 14.67 -7.42
CA THR A 59 -10.28 14.93 -8.30
C THR A 59 -9.55 16.20 -7.87
N LYS A 60 -10.30 17.28 -7.60
CA LYS A 60 -9.70 18.53 -7.13
C LYS A 60 -8.96 18.34 -5.81
N VAL A 61 -9.60 17.75 -4.81
CA VAL A 61 -8.99 17.49 -3.49
C VAL A 61 -7.76 16.58 -3.62
N TYR A 62 -7.86 15.54 -4.44
CA TYR A 62 -6.78 14.59 -4.68
C TYR A 62 -5.54 15.28 -5.27
N TRP A 63 -5.69 15.95 -6.41
CA TRP A 63 -4.58 16.60 -7.08
C TRP A 63 -4.04 17.79 -6.29
N SER A 64 -4.88 18.51 -5.54
CA SER A 64 -4.40 19.51 -4.58
C SER A 64 -3.52 18.87 -3.49
N SER A 65 -3.91 17.71 -2.96
CA SER A 65 -3.08 17.00 -1.97
C SER A 65 -1.77 16.50 -2.56
N VAL A 66 -1.79 15.92 -3.76
CA VAL A 66 -0.60 15.47 -4.48
C VAL A 66 0.33 16.64 -4.78
N ALA A 67 -0.18 17.74 -5.31
CA ALA A 67 0.60 18.93 -5.63
C ALA A 67 1.22 19.55 -4.38
N PHE A 68 0.46 19.68 -3.29
CA PHE A 68 0.97 20.20 -2.02
C PHE A 68 2.13 19.35 -1.50
N ILE A 69 1.95 18.03 -1.43
CA ILE A 69 2.98 17.12 -0.94
C ILE A 69 4.20 17.08 -1.88
N LEU A 70 3.98 17.12 -3.20
CA LEU A 70 5.06 17.19 -4.18
C LEU A 70 5.91 18.46 -4.01
N ILE A 71 5.29 19.61 -3.75
CA ILE A 71 6.01 20.86 -3.49
C ILE A 71 6.82 20.74 -2.19
N VAL A 72 6.21 20.24 -1.11
CA VAL A 72 6.89 20.09 0.19
C VAL A 72 8.08 19.14 0.08
N VAL A 73 7.87 17.92 -0.40
CA VAL A 73 8.93 16.91 -0.52
C VAL A 73 9.97 17.32 -1.57
N GLY A 74 9.52 17.91 -2.68
CA GLY A 74 10.41 18.45 -3.72
C GLY A 74 11.32 19.55 -3.18
N ALA A 75 10.79 20.48 -2.39
CA ALA A 75 11.59 21.52 -1.74
C ALA A 75 12.61 20.94 -0.75
N MET A 76 12.22 19.91 0.02
CA MET A 76 13.14 19.22 0.93
C MET A 76 14.32 18.57 0.18
N VAL A 77 14.05 17.85 -0.90
CA VAL A 77 15.09 17.19 -1.72
C VAL A 77 15.96 18.22 -2.43
N LEU A 78 15.37 19.27 -3.02
CA LEU A 78 16.12 20.33 -3.67
C LEU A 78 17.03 21.08 -2.69
N HIS A 79 16.55 21.39 -1.49
CA HIS A 79 17.38 22.00 -0.45
C HIS A 79 18.58 21.12 -0.09
N ALA A 80 18.37 19.81 0.08
CA ALA A 80 19.45 18.86 0.37
C ALA A 80 20.49 18.82 -0.76
N ILE A 81 20.05 18.81 -2.02
CA ILE A 81 20.93 18.83 -3.20
C ILE A 81 21.73 20.13 -3.27
N PHE A 82 21.09 21.29 -3.13
CA PHE A 82 21.76 22.58 -3.28
C PHE A 82 22.77 22.88 -2.17
N ASN A 83 22.48 22.43 -0.95
CA ASN A 83 23.35 22.66 0.20
C ASN A 83 24.36 21.52 0.42
N GLY A 84 24.27 20.43 -0.35
CA GLY A 84 25.10 19.24 -0.17
C GLY A 84 24.93 18.62 1.23
N THR A 85 23.73 18.74 1.81
CA THR A 85 23.42 18.25 3.15
C THR A 85 22.63 16.95 3.09
N GLU A 86 22.61 16.22 4.19
CA GLU A 86 21.64 15.15 4.43
C GLU A 86 20.21 15.71 4.40
N LEU A 87 19.23 14.83 4.16
CA LEU A 87 17.83 15.25 4.06
C LEU A 87 17.36 15.84 5.41
N LEU A 88 16.92 17.12 5.41
CA LEU A 88 16.55 17.88 6.61
C LEU A 88 17.68 18.13 7.63
N ASN A 89 18.96 17.93 7.24
CA ASN A 89 20.10 17.86 8.18
C ASN A 89 19.92 16.78 9.26
N TRP A 90 19.11 15.76 8.97
CA TRP A 90 18.92 14.57 9.78
C TRP A 90 19.49 13.37 9.04
N ASP A 91 19.75 12.28 9.77
CA ASP A 91 20.12 10.99 9.18
C ASP A 91 19.23 10.66 7.97
N ASP A 92 19.86 10.43 6.82
CA ASP A 92 19.19 10.17 5.54
C ASP A 92 18.17 9.03 5.65
N HIS A 93 18.38 8.07 6.56
CA HIS A 93 17.41 7.02 6.86
C HIS A 93 16.06 7.55 7.38
N MET A 94 16.12 8.50 8.31
CA MET A 94 14.95 9.16 8.87
C MET A 94 14.33 10.09 7.83
N GLY A 95 15.15 10.78 7.05
CA GLY A 95 14.68 11.61 5.94
C GLY A 95 13.84 10.83 4.92
N VAL A 96 14.35 9.69 4.45
CA VAL A 96 13.66 8.81 3.50
C VAL A 96 12.35 8.26 4.09
N MET A 97 12.32 7.94 5.40
CA MET A 97 11.10 7.53 6.09
C MET A 97 10.05 8.65 6.12
N ILE A 98 10.45 9.89 6.42
CA ILE A 98 9.54 11.05 6.42
C ILE A 98 8.96 11.29 5.04
N MET A 99 9.78 11.21 3.98
CA MET A 99 9.28 11.32 2.61
C MET A 99 8.22 10.27 2.31
N TYR A 100 8.43 9.03 2.74
CA TYR A 100 7.42 7.97 2.60
C TYR A 100 6.13 8.27 3.37
N LEU A 101 6.22 8.72 4.62
CA LEU A 101 5.04 9.07 5.42
C LEU A 101 4.24 10.21 4.79
N LEU A 102 4.92 11.23 4.24
CA LEU A 102 4.28 12.29 3.48
C LEU A 102 3.62 11.76 2.20
N ALA A 103 4.31 10.86 1.46
CA ALA A 103 3.78 10.23 0.26
C ALA A 103 2.58 9.28 0.51
N MET A 104 2.38 8.83 1.75
CA MET A 104 1.19 8.08 2.14
C MET A 104 -0.07 8.95 2.23
N ILE A 105 0.05 10.27 2.38
CA ILE A 105 -1.10 11.18 2.51
C ILE A 105 -2.03 11.10 1.27
N PRO A 106 -1.53 11.25 0.02
CA PRO A 106 -2.37 11.06 -1.17
C PRO A 106 -3.02 9.67 -1.25
N VAL A 107 -2.33 8.61 -0.81
CA VAL A 107 -2.89 7.25 -0.78
C VAL A 107 -4.08 7.18 0.17
N VAL A 108 -3.96 7.76 1.36
CA VAL A 108 -5.06 7.83 2.33
C VAL A 108 -6.23 8.66 1.80
N VAL A 109 -5.97 9.81 1.17
CA VAL A 109 -7.01 10.61 0.50
C VAL A 109 -7.74 9.77 -0.56
N MET A 110 -7.00 8.99 -1.34
CA MET A 110 -7.56 8.09 -2.36
C MET A 110 -8.46 7.01 -1.75
N VAL A 111 -8.12 6.46 -0.59
CA VAL A 111 -8.98 5.51 0.15
C VAL A 111 -10.32 6.18 0.53
N PHE A 112 -10.29 7.42 1.01
CA PHE A 112 -11.51 8.16 1.33
C PHE A 112 -12.37 8.45 0.09
N MET A 113 -11.75 8.77 -1.05
CA MET A 113 -12.46 8.97 -2.31
C MET A 113 -13.15 7.70 -2.80
N HIS A 114 -12.46 6.56 -2.74
CA HIS A 114 -13.04 5.26 -3.02
C HIS A 114 -14.28 5.04 -2.16
N LYS A 115 -14.17 5.22 -0.83
CA LYS A 115 -15.32 5.09 0.08
C LYS A 115 -16.48 5.99 -0.30
N ARG A 116 -16.22 7.26 -0.62
CA ARG A 116 -17.26 8.22 -1.03
C ARG A 116 -17.97 7.79 -2.31
N LEU A 117 -17.20 7.36 -3.32
CA LEU A 117 -17.74 6.85 -4.58
C LEU A 117 -18.63 5.62 -4.35
N PHE A 118 -18.20 4.68 -3.50
CA PHE A 118 -19.00 3.49 -3.17
C PHE A 118 -20.26 3.83 -2.38
N THR A 119 -20.25 4.88 -1.55
CA THR A 119 -21.47 5.37 -0.90
C THR A 119 -22.49 5.89 -1.91
N VAL A 120 -22.05 6.58 -2.98
CA VAL A 120 -22.95 7.01 -4.06
C VAL A 120 -23.58 5.80 -4.73
N PHE A 121 -22.78 4.78 -5.09
CA PHE A 121 -23.34 3.56 -5.70
C PHE A 121 -24.36 2.87 -4.79
N LYS A 122 -24.13 2.84 -3.48
CA LYS A 122 -25.08 2.28 -2.50
C LYS A 122 -26.46 2.93 -2.57
N GLN A 123 -26.54 4.24 -2.81
CA GLN A 123 -27.81 4.96 -2.86
C GLN A 123 -28.68 4.52 -4.04
N TYR A 124 -28.05 4.14 -5.16
CA TYR A 124 -28.74 3.72 -6.39
C TYR A 124 -28.95 2.21 -6.49
N ALA A 125 -28.31 1.44 -5.62
CA ALA A 125 -28.31 -0.01 -5.71
C ALA A 125 -29.66 -0.67 -5.36
N GLY A 126 -30.62 0.05 -4.78
CA GLY A 126 -31.92 -0.50 -4.39
C GLY A 126 -31.87 -1.31 -3.09
N SER A 127 -33.00 -1.46 -2.40
CA SER A 127 -33.10 -1.99 -1.03
C SER A 127 -33.02 -3.52 -0.91
N LYS A 128 -32.94 -4.26 -2.03
CA LYS A 128 -32.87 -5.73 -2.00
C LYS A 128 -31.50 -6.19 -1.51
N ARG A 129 -31.45 -6.55 -0.23
CA ARG A 129 -30.28 -7.14 0.43
C ARG A 129 -30.16 -8.60 -0.03
N SER A 130 -29.34 -8.85 -1.06
CA SER A 130 -29.01 -10.23 -1.43
C SER A 130 -28.03 -10.80 -0.40
N ALA A 131 -28.40 -11.86 0.28
CA ALA A 131 -27.52 -12.58 1.20
C ALA A 131 -26.85 -13.72 0.44
N SER A 132 -25.51 -13.73 0.40
CA SER A 132 -24.78 -14.91 -0.06
C SER A 132 -24.89 -15.99 1.01
N LEU A 133 -25.52 -17.12 0.65
CA LEU A 133 -25.70 -18.29 1.51
C LEU A 133 -24.44 -19.17 1.63
N ARG A 134 -23.31 -18.75 1.04
CA ARG A 134 -22.07 -19.54 1.10
C ARG A 134 -21.46 -19.44 2.50
N VAL A 135 -21.24 -20.58 3.14
CA VAL A 135 -20.45 -20.67 4.38
C VAL A 135 -19.03 -20.21 4.04
N ARG A 136 -18.60 -19.13 4.68
CA ARG A 136 -17.31 -18.49 4.43
C ARG A 136 -16.27 -19.11 5.36
N SER A 137 -15.25 -19.72 4.80
CA SER A 137 -14.09 -20.18 5.57
C SER A 137 -12.97 -19.13 5.52
N TRP A 138 -12.14 -19.06 6.54
CA TRP A 138 -10.95 -18.21 6.55
C TRP A 138 -9.95 -18.59 5.44
N GLN A 139 -9.95 -19.87 5.04
CA GLN A 139 -9.11 -20.42 3.98
C GLN A 139 -9.49 -19.86 2.59
N ASP A 140 -10.73 -19.41 2.40
CA ASP A 140 -11.15 -18.78 1.13
C ASP A 140 -10.50 -17.41 0.91
N TYR A 141 -10.12 -16.73 2.00
CA TYR A 141 -9.51 -15.40 1.98
C TYR A 141 -7.98 -15.47 1.97
N ILE A 142 -7.40 -16.46 2.63
CA ILE A 142 -5.96 -16.58 2.85
C ILE A 142 -5.41 -17.76 2.03
N PRO A 143 -4.75 -17.52 0.89
CA PRO A 143 -4.16 -18.60 0.10
C PRO A 143 -2.99 -19.23 0.85
N MET A 144 -2.86 -20.56 0.75
CA MET A 144 -1.80 -21.33 1.41
C MET A 144 -0.40 -20.85 1.01
N SER A 145 -0.21 -20.41 -0.22
CA SER A 145 1.07 -19.85 -0.70
C SER A 145 1.52 -18.62 0.10
N LEU A 146 0.61 -17.74 0.53
CA LEU A 146 0.96 -16.59 1.37
C LEU A 146 1.31 -17.00 2.80
N LEU A 147 0.63 -18.02 3.35
CA LEU A 147 0.99 -18.56 4.67
C LEU A 147 2.37 -19.19 4.66
N VAL A 148 2.69 -19.96 3.61
CA VAL A 148 4.03 -20.54 3.42
C VAL A 148 5.07 -19.42 3.29
N LEU A 149 4.79 -18.38 2.51
CA LEU A 149 5.71 -17.24 2.36
C LEU A 149 5.96 -16.52 3.69
N ILE A 150 4.93 -16.28 4.50
CA ILE A 150 5.07 -15.69 5.84
C ILE A 150 5.86 -16.62 6.76
N GLY A 151 5.62 -17.93 6.69
CA GLY A 151 6.38 -18.93 7.44
C GLY A 151 7.88 -18.86 7.10
N ILE A 152 8.22 -18.83 5.81
CA ILE A 152 9.60 -18.65 5.34
C ILE A 152 10.17 -17.33 5.84
N ALA A 153 9.43 -16.22 5.74
CA ALA A 153 9.90 -14.91 6.17
C ALA A 153 10.19 -14.86 7.68
N ASN A 154 9.35 -15.51 8.50
CA ASN A 154 9.60 -15.66 9.94
C ASN A 154 10.82 -16.52 10.23
N LEU A 155 10.99 -17.65 9.53
CA LEU A 155 12.16 -18.51 9.68
C LEU A 155 13.45 -17.76 9.31
N VAL A 156 13.45 -17.02 8.21
CA VAL A 156 14.59 -16.18 7.79
C VAL A 156 14.90 -15.11 8.84
N PHE A 157 13.88 -14.46 9.40
CA PHE A 157 14.07 -13.48 10.47
C PHE A 157 14.70 -14.11 11.70
N VAL A 158 14.15 -15.23 12.20
CA VAL A 158 14.67 -15.92 13.39
C VAL A 158 16.11 -16.41 13.14
N ALA A 159 16.38 -17.01 11.97
CA ALA A 159 17.72 -17.44 11.60
C ALA A 159 18.71 -16.26 11.56
N THR A 160 18.28 -15.10 11.05
CA THR A 160 19.08 -13.87 11.05
C THR A 160 19.40 -13.42 12.47
N ILE A 161 18.43 -13.42 13.38
CA ILE A 161 18.68 -13.07 14.78
C ILE A 161 19.65 -14.05 15.44
N LEU A 162 19.45 -15.36 15.26
CA LEU A 162 20.34 -16.38 15.83
C LEU A 162 21.79 -16.26 15.32
N TYR A 163 21.96 -15.92 14.04
CA TYR A 163 23.28 -15.67 13.46
C TYR A 163 23.99 -14.47 14.12
N PHE A 164 23.30 -13.33 14.20
CA PHE A 164 23.87 -12.09 14.75
C PHE A 164 23.92 -12.06 16.28
N VAL A 165 23.23 -12.95 16.99
CA VAL A 165 23.49 -13.19 18.42
C VAL A 165 24.90 -13.76 18.62
N ASN A 166 25.36 -14.64 17.72
CA ASN A 166 26.71 -15.19 17.78
C ASN A 166 27.77 -14.26 17.15
N HIS A 167 27.35 -13.31 16.31
CA HIS A 167 28.21 -12.33 15.64
C HIS A 167 27.66 -10.91 15.82
N PRO A 168 27.61 -10.38 17.05
CA PRO A 168 26.95 -9.09 17.31
C PRO A 168 27.69 -7.93 16.66
N PHE A 169 26.93 -6.93 16.23
CA PHE A 169 27.42 -5.64 15.76
C PHE A 169 26.82 -4.51 16.60
N GLU A 170 27.38 -3.30 16.47
CA GLU A 170 26.93 -2.14 17.24
C GLU A 170 25.46 -1.79 16.94
N GLY A 171 24.65 -1.62 17.99
CA GLY A 171 23.22 -1.35 17.86
C GLY A 171 22.34 -2.59 17.66
N PHE A 172 22.89 -3.80 17.61
CA PHE A 172 22.10 -5.02 17.55
C PHE A 172 21.44 -5.36 18.90
N ALA A 173 20.11 -5.38 18.95
CA ALA A 173 19.34 -5.60 20.18
C ALA A 173 19.25 -7.08 20.66
N GLY A 174 20.00 -8.01 20.07
CA GLY A 174 19.99 -9.41 20.49
C GLY A 174 18.61 -10.07 20.36
N TYR A 175 18.26 -10.89 21.35
CA TYR A 175 16.96 -11.57 21.40
C TYR A 175 15.76 -10.62 21.57
N ALA A 176 15.96 -9.36 21.98
CA ALA A 176 14.87 -8.38 22.07
C ALA A 176 14.23 -8.11 20.69
N ASN A 177 14.96 -8.33 19.59
CA ASN A 177 14.42 -8.26 18.24
C ASN A 177 13.25 -9.26 18.00
N LEU A 178 13.22 -10.39 18.73
CA LEU A 178 12.11 -11.34 18.65
C LEU A 178 10.81 -10.78 19.24
N LEU A 179 10.87 -9.86 20.21
CA LEU A 179 9.69 -9.14 20.66
C LEU A 179 9.15 -8.25 19.54
N GLY A 180 10.02 -7.57 18.80
CA GLY A 180 9.66 -6.80 17.61
C GLY A 180 8.94 -7.66 16.56
N LEU A 181 9.42 -8.89 16.34
CA LEU A 181 8.76 -9.87 15.47
C LEU A 181 7.33 -10.18 15.93
N LEU A 182 7.12 -10.43 17.22
CA LEU A 182 5.78 -10.69 17.79
C LEU A 182 4.86 -9.48 17.63
N VAL A 183 5.36 -8.27 17.89
CA VAL A 183 4.57 -7.03 17.73
C VAL A 183 4.14 -6.84 16.28
N ILE A 184 5.06 -6.97 15.32
CA ILE A 184 4.76 -6.81 13.89
C ILE A 184 3.72 -7.85 13.44
N ASN A 185 3.95 -9.13 13.73
CA ASN A 185 2.99 -10.19 13.40
C ASN A 185 1.61 -9.92 14.04
N GLY A 186 1.59 -9.50 15.31
CA GLY A 186 0.38 -9.18 16.05
C GLY A 186 -0.42 -8.04 15.41
N ILE A 187 0.23 -6.94 15.03
CA ILE A 187 -0.42 -5.80 14.36
C ILE A 187 -1.06 -6.23 13.03
N PHE A 188 -0.30 -6.93 12.18
CA PHE A 188 -0.82 -7.36 10.87
C PHE A 188 -1.94 -8.38 11.01
N PHE A 189 -1.87 -9.28 11.99
CA PHE A 189 -2.94 -10.23 12.27
C PHE A 189 -4.20 -9.54 12.82
N ALA A 190 -4.04 -8.52 13.68
CA ALA A 190 -5.16 -7.70 14.14
C ALA A 190 -5.86 -6.97 12.98
N ILE A 191 -5.10 -6.47 12.00
CA ILE A 191 -5.65 -5.88 10.76
C ILE A 191 -6.45 -6.92 9.97
N VAL A 192 -5.95 -8.16 9.82
CA VAL A 192 -6.70 -9.24 9.17
C VAL A 192 -8.02 -9.54 9.90
N ILE A 193 -8.00 -9.64 11.23
CA ILE A 193 -9.20 -9.85 12.05
C ILE A 193 -10.19 -8.70 11.82
N TYR A 194 -9.70 -7.45 11.84
CA TYR A 194 -10.53 -6.26 11.61
C TYR A 194 -11.16 -6.26 10.22
N LEU A 195 -10.39 -6.56 9.16
CA LEU A 195 -10.88 -6.63 7.78
C LEU A 195 -11.87 -7.79 7.58
N TYR A 196 -11.61 -8.93 8.20
CA TYR A 196 -12.47 -10.11 8.15
C TYR A 196 -13.83 -9.83 8.80
N ARG A 197 -13.81 -9.35 10.07
CA ARG A 197 -15.02 -9.03 10.85
C ARG A 197 -15.74 -7.77 10.37
N GLY A 198 -15.03 -6.85 9.73
CA GLY A 198 -15.58 -5.56 9.32
C GLY A 198 -16.79 -5.68 8.38
N GLU A 199 -17.97 -5.28 8.84
CA GLU A 199 -19.17 -5.20 8.01
C GLU A 199 -19.19 -3.96 7.11
N ASN A 200 -18.24 -3.03 7.29
CA ASN A 200 -18.16 -1.70 6.64
C ASN A 200 -18.05 -1.69 5.11
N SER A 201 -18.03 -2.84 4.45
CA SER A 201 -18.11 -2.98 2.99
C SER A 201 -19.54 -2.86 2.43
N GLN A 202 -20.52 -2.36 3.21
CA GLN A 202 -21.93 -2.25 2.81
C GLN A 202 -22.20 -1.30 1.61
N GLY A 203 -21.17 -0.77 0.94
CA GLY A 203 -21.29 0.09 -0.24
C GLY A 203 -21.41 -0.65 -1.58
N TYR A 204 -21.20 -1.98 -1.61
CA TYR A 204 -21.36 -2.77 -2.83
C TYR A 204 -22.62 -3.62 -2.79
N TYR A 205 -23.37 -3.59 -3.89
CA TYR A 205 -24.65 -4.28 -4.02
C TYR A 205 -24.52 -5.80 -3.96
N HIS A 206 -23.55 -6.38 -4.68
CA HIS A 206 -23.30 -7.81 -4.67
C HIS A 206 -22.35 -8.22 -3.54
N PRO A 207 -22.73 -9.19 -2.69
CA PRO A 207 -21.86 -9.75 -1.65
C PRO A 207 -20.50 -10.21 -2.18
N GLU A 208 -20.46 -10.67 -3.43
CA GLU A 208 -19.27 -11.21 -4.10
C GLU A 208 -18.19 -10.14 -4.35
N HIS A 209 -18.58 -8.92 -4.73
CA HIS A 209 -17.62 -7.82 -4.89
C HIS A 209 -17.06 -7.36 -3.55
N ARG A 210 -17.88 -7.36 -2.49
CA ARG A 210 -17.43 -7.07 -1.11
C ARG A 210 -16.38 -8.09 -0.67
N ASP A 211 -16.63 -9.36 -0.95
CA ASP A 211 -15.73 -10.45 -0.60
C ASP A 211 -14.45 -10.41 -1.41
N ALA A 212 -14.51 -10.07 -2.69
CA ALA A 212 -13.34 -9.94 -3.54
C ALA A 212 -12.40 -8.82 -3.06
N ILE A 213 -12.94 -7.67 -2.63
CA ILE A 213 -12.15 -6.57 -2.07
C ILE A 213 -11.58 -6.94 -0.71
N LYS A 214 -12.39 -7.54 0.17
CA LYS A 214 -11.90 -8.03 1.48
C LYS A 214 -10.75 -9.01 1.29
N LYS A 215 -10.93 -10.00 0.41
CA LYS A 215 -9.92 -10.99 0.05
C LYS A 215 -8.64 -10.32 -0.44
N ARG A 216 -8.76 -9.37 -1.39
CA ARG A 216 -7.61 -8.63 -1.90
C ARG A 216 -6.89 -7.82 -0.82
N ALA A 217 -7.62 -7.10 0.03
CA ALA A 217 -7.05 -6.31 1.11
C ALA A 217 -6.31 -7.20 2.13
N ILE A 218 -6.89 -8.35 2.50
CA ILE A 218 -6.25 -9.33 3.38
C ILE A 218 -4.98 -9.90 2.72
N GLN A 219 -5.06 -10.30 1.45
CA GLN A 219 -3.90 -10.84 0.71
C GLN A 219 -2.75 -9.82 0.60
N ILE A 220 -3.06 -8.56 0.30
CA ILE A 220 -2.06 -7.50 0.23
C ILE A 220 -1.47 -7.21 1.61
N ASN A 221 -2.28 -7.17 2.66
CA ASN A 221 -1.80 -7.01 4.03
C ASN A 221 -0.82 -8.13 4.44
N LEU A 222 -1.15 -9.38 4.11
CA LEU A 222 -0.27 -10.53 4.36
C LEU A 222 1.02 -10.50 3.51
N LEU A 223 0.92 -10.03 2.27
CA LEU A 223 2.10 -9.82 1.42
C LEU A 223 3.01 -8.72 1.98
N ILE A 224 2.44 -7.60 2.44
CA ILE A 224 3.18 -6.52 3.10
C ILE A 224 3.86 -7.04 4.36
N LEU A 225 3.20 -7.87 5.17
CA LEU A 225 3.82 -8.51 6.34
C LEU A 225 5.06 -9.33 5.94
N ALA A 226 4.93 -10.22 4.95
CA ALA A 226 6.06 -11.03 4.50
C ALA A 226 7.22 -10.16 3.99
N LEU A 227 6.92 -9.15 3.18
CA LEU A 227 7.93 -8.20 2.67
C LEU A 227 8.59 -7.40 3.79
N ALA A 228 7.83 -6.99 4.82
CA ALA A 228 8.38 -6.28 5.98
C ALA A 228 9.38 -7.16 6.72
N LEU A 229 9.07 -8.44 6.94
CA LEU A 229 9.97 -9.37 7.61
C LEU A 229 11.24 -9.63 6.80
N PHE A 230 11.12 -9.81 5.48
CA PHE A 230 12.29 -9.92 4.60
C PHE A 230 13.12 -8.64 4.60
N HIS A 231 12.49 -7.48 4.53
CA HIS A 231 13.18 -6.19 4.53
C HIS A 231 13.91 -5.92 5.85
N ILE A 232 13.31 -6.22 7.00
CA ILE A 232 13.98 -6.05 8.29
C ILE A 232 15.15 -7.02 8.39
N SER A 233 14.96 -8.29 8.00
CA SER A 233 16.05 -9.27 7.96
C SER A 233 17.20 -8.78 7.09
N LEU A 234 16.90 -8.35 5.86
CA LEU A 234 17.88 -7.80 4.92
C LEU A 234 18.57 -6.55 5.49
N SER A 235 17.82 -5.65 6.15
CA SER A 235 18.39 -4.46 6.79
C SER A 235 19.37 -4.83 7.90
N ILE A 236 19.09 -5.87 8.70
CA ILE A 236 20.03 -6.38 9.71
C ILE A 236 21.28 -6.93 9.03
N TRP A 237 21.15 -7.72 7.95
CA TRP A 237 22.30 -8.21 7.18
C TRP A 237 23.14 -7.10 6.58
N VAL A 238 22.51 -6.07 6.01
CA VAL A 238 23.18 -4.89 5.45
C VAL A 238 23.93 -4.13 6.54
N GLN A 239 23.33 -3.97 7.72
CA GLN A 239 23.94 -3.26 8.84
C GLN A 239 25.07 -4.04 9.52
N GLY A 240 24.94 -5.37 9.61
CA GLY A 240 25.93 -6.26 10.19
C GLY A 240 27.04 -6.70 9.22
N SER A 241 27.07 -6.15 8.00
CA SER A 241 28.09 -6.45 6.98
C SER A 241 28.72 -5.17 6.44
N TYR A 242 29.71 -5.29 5.55
CA TYR A 242 30.33 -4.14 4.89
C TYR A 242 29.43 -3.45 3.84
N LEU A 243 28.14 -3.84 3.76
CA LEU A 243 27.18 -3.32 2.79
C LEU A 243 26.38 -2.12 3.31
N VAL A 244 26.73 -1.55 4.46
CA VAL A 244 26.02 -0.42 5.11
C VAL A 244 25.72 0.73 4.14
N GLU A 245 26.61 0.97 3.18
CA GLU A 245 26.46 1.97 2.12
C GLU A 245 25.17 1.79 1.28
N TYR A 246 24.65 0.57 1.15
CA TYR A 246 23.44 0.24 0.40
C TYR A 246 22.14 0.36 1.22
N LYS A 247 22.21 0.70 2.51
CA LYS A 247 21.05 0.70 3.41
C LYS A 247 19.96 1.64 2.92
N LEU A 248 20.31 2.82 2.39
CA LEU A 248 19.36 3.79 1.83
C LEU A 248 18.66 3.27 0.58
N ILE A 249 19.39 2.59 -0.31
CA ILE A 249 18.83 1.95 -1.52
C ILE A 249 17.78 0.92 -1.13
N VAL A 250 18.15 0.01 -0.22
CA VAL A 250 17.27 -1.08 0.22
C VAL A 250 16.01 -0.53 0.87
N GLN A 251 16.13 0.49 1.72
CA GLN A 251 14.98 1.14 2.35
C GLN A 251 14.09 1.85 1.33
N SER A 252 14.66 2.63 0.41
CA SER A 252 13.89 3.37 -0.60
C SER A 252 13.07 2.43 -1.48
N LEU A 253 13.69 1.36 -1.99
CA LEU A 253 13.01 0.37 -2.83
C LEU A 253 11.86 -0.32 -2.08
N TYR A 254 12.10 -0.71 -0.83
CA TYR A 254 11.06 -1.30 0.01
C TYR A 254 9.87 -0.36 0.20
N LEU A 255 10.13 0.91 0.56
CA LEU A 255 9.07 1.89 0.81
C LEU A 255 8.26 2.21 -0.46
N GLN A 256 8.92 2.32 -1.62
CA GLN A 256 8.24 2.48 -2.90
C GLN A 256 7.32 1.29 -3.21
N LEU A 257 7.78 0.07 -2.96
CA LEU A 257 6.99 -1.15 -3.18
C LEU A 257 5.78 -1.22 -2.26
N ILE A 258 5.93 -0.97 -0.95
CA ILE A 258 4.82 -0.99 0.00
C ILE A 258 3.79 0.10 -0.33
N LEU A 259 4.23 1.30 -0.74
CA LEU A 259 3.33 2.37 -1.15
C LEU A 259 2.53 1.97 -2.39
N ALA A 260 3.17 1.37 -3.39
CA ALA A 260 2.51 0.86 -4.59
C ALA A 260 1.45 -0.19 -4.25
N LEU A 261 1.81 -1.20 -3.44
CA LEU A 261 0.89 -2.25 -3.01
C LEU A 261 -0.31 -1.68 -2.25
N SER A 262 -0.07 -0.71 -1.37
CA SER A 262 -1.10 -0.04 -0.58
C SER A 262 -2.05 0.77 -1.45
N ALA A 263 -1.52 1.54 -2.41
CA ALA A 263 -2.31 2.35 -3.33
C ALA A 263 -3.28 1.50 -4.19
N PHE A 264 -2.89 0.28 -4.53
CA PHE A 264 -3.71 -0.62 -5.33
C PHE A 264 -4.54 -1.62 -4.51
N ALA A 265 -4.52 -1.54 -3.19
CA ALA A 265 -5.22 -2.49 -2.32
C ALA A 265 -6.74 -2.48 -2.49
N LEU A 266 -7.32 -1.32 -2.79
CA LEU A 266 -8.77 -1.13 -2.94
C LEU A 266 -9.27 -1.20 -4.39
N THR A 267 -8.43 -1.68 -5.31
CA THR A 267 -8.84 -1.80 -6.72
C THR A 267 -9.71 -3.02 -6.95
N LEU A 268 -10.78 -2.86 -7.72
CA LEU A 268 -11.69 -3.95 -8.07
C LEU A 268 -10.97 -5.02 -8.93
N PRO A 269 -11.27 -6.31 -8.75
CA PRO A 269 -10.79 -7.37 -9.65
C PRO A 269 -11.38 -7.22 -11.04
N LYS A 270 -10.64 -7.66 -12.07
CA LYS A 270 -11.09 -7.60 -13.48
C LYS A 270 -12.42 -8.32 -13.72
N SER A 271 -12.64 -9.44 -13.04
CA SER A 271 -13.88 -10.24 -13.15
C SER A 271 -15.16 -9.45 -12.86
N VAL A 272 -15.07 -8.38 -12.06
CA VAL A 272 -16.22 -7.50 -11.75
C VAL A 272 -16.67 -6.67 -12.95
N PHE A 273 -15.76 -6.39 -13.88
CA PHE A 273 -16.07 -5.64 -15.11
C PHE A 273 -16.60 -6.56 -16.23
N ASP A 274 -16.23 -7.84 -16.20
CA ASP A 274 -16.62 -8.81 -17.24
C ASP A 274 -18.08 -9.28 -17.05
N GLU A 275 -18.55 -9.48 -15.80
CA GLU A 275 -19.93 -9.91 -15.50
C GLU A 275 -21.01 -8.90 -15.96
N SER A 276 -20.71 -7.61 -16.04
CA SER A 276 -21.68 -6.64 -16.62
C SER A 276 -21.94 -6.89 -18.11
N SER A 277 -20.92 -7.36 -18.85
CA SER A 277 -21.02 -7.58 -20.29
C SER A 277 -21.82 -8.82 -20.68
N ASP A 278 -21.78 -9.87 -19.85
CA ASP A 278 -22.55 -11.10 -20.11
C ASP A 278 -24.04 -10.94 -19.75
N SER A 279 -24.38 -10.08 -18.78
CA SER A 279 -25.79 -9.80 -18.47
C SER A 279 -26.53 -9.02 -19.58
N GLU A 280 -25.79 -8.28 -20.42
CA GLU A 280 -26.33 -7.63 -21.62
C GLU A 280 -26.47 -8.59 -22.80
N ARG A 281 -25.70 -9.67 -22.86
CA ARG A 281 -25.82 -10.72 -23.90
C ARG A 281 -26.99 -11.68 -23.69
N MET A 282 -27.56 -11.70 -22.49
CA MET A 282 -28.70 -12.55 -22.13
C MET A 282 -30.04 -11.80 -22.14
N LYS A 283 -30.06 -10.53 -22.56
CA LYS A 283 -31.28 -9.75 -22.82
C LYS A 283 -31.46 -9.52 -24.31
#